data_AF-A0A0Q5CNH4-F1
#
_entry.id   AF-A0A0Q5CNH4-F1
#
_cell.length_a   1.000
_cell.length_b   1.000
_cell.length_c   1.000
_cell.angle_alpha   90.00
_cell.angle_beta   90.00
_cell.angle_gamma   90.00
#
_symmetry.space_group_name_H-M   'P 1'
#
loop_
_entity.id
_entity.type
_entity.pdbx_description
1 polymer ?
#
loop_
_entity_poly.entity_id
_entity_poly.type
_entity_poly.pdbx_seq_one_letter_code
_entity_poly.pdbx_strand_id
1 'polypeptide(L)'
;MDELIYNLLLKSRGGLVLFGVLRYRLTGIEVDQVRDASVFSTPALRQSHAGQRTQQQLDNIFALVLRAQGSITIPALTGSRAVPVEDVAFFIQMGPPIVTRLFSADSSVLLCFNQINNQQIGGGLLWGPTNTSFGLLGRRQMLPAAA
;
A
#
# COMPACT_ATOMS: atom_id res chain seq x y z
N MET A 1 -16.52 1.63 -1.00
CA MET A 1 -15.32 2.16 -1.70
C MET A 1 -14.15 1.75 -0.83
N ASP A 2 -13.34 0.79 -1.25
CA ASP A 2 -12.56 -0.04 -0.32
C ASP A 2 -11.26 0.62 0.12
N GLU A 3 -11.34 1.30 1.25
CA GLU A 3 -10.19 1.89 1.92
C GLU A 3 -9.42 0.83 2.71
N LEU A 4 -8.09 0.82 2.53
CA LEU A 4 -7.16 0.00 3.28
C LEU A 4 -6.67 0.80 4.47
N ILE A 5 -7.03 0.35 5.67
CA ILE A 5 -6.67 1.01 6.93
C ILE A 5 -5.70 0.12 7.70
N TYR A 6 -4.56 0.66 8.08
CA TYR A 6 -3.52 -0.01 8.85
C TYR A 6 -3.16 0.80 10.09
N ASN A 7 -3.19 0.15 11.26
CA ASN A 7 -2.56 0.66 12.46
C ASN A 7 -1.06 0.37 12.37
N LEU A 8 -0.24 1.40 12.53
CA LEU A 8 1.21 1.36 12.35
C LEU A 8 1.91 1.31 13.71
N LEU A 9 2.92 0.46 13.78
CA LEU A 9 3.98 0.47 14.78
C LEU A 9 5.27 0.90 14.08
N LEU A 10 5.84 2.02 14.52
CA LEU A 10 7.05 2.62 13.96
C LEU A 10 8.17 2.52 14.98
N LYS A 11 9.29 1.90 14.62
CA LYS A 11 10.46 1.77 15.51
C LYS A 11 11.68 2.43 14.89
N SER A 12 12.24 3.44 15.57
CA SER A 12 13.48 4.06 15.13
C SER A 12 14.70 3.24 15.55
N ARG A 13 15.85 3.52 14.92
CA ARG A 13 17.13 2.91 15.30
C ARG A 13 17.53 3.23 16.75
N GLY A 14 17.14 4.41 17.25
CA GLY A 14 17.43 4.85 18.62
C GLY A 14 16.50 4.27 19.69
N GLY A 15 15.58 3.37 19.32
CA GLY A 15 14.66 2.72 20.27
C GLY A 15 13.35 3.46 20.50
N LEU A 16 13.11 4.59 19.84
CA LEU A 16 11.81 5.27 19.88
C LEU A 16 10.74 4.42 19.20
N VAL A 17 9.59 4.26 19.85
CA VAL A 17 8.43 3.56 19.30
C VAL A 17 7.26 4.52 19.20
N LEU A 18 6.71 4.66 18.00
CA LEU A 18 5.56 5.52 17.72
C LEU A 18 4.41 4.70 17.13
N PHE A 19 3.20 5.22 17.31
CA PHE A 19 1.98 4.68 16.71
C PHE A 19 1.46 5.64 15.65
N GLY A 20 0.87 5.07 14.61
CA GLY A 20 0.22 5.84 13.56
C GLY A 20 -0.89 5.06 12.88
N VAL A 21 -1.55 5.71 11.93
CA VAL A 21 -2.58 5.12 11.09
C VAL A 21 -2.29 5.50 9.65
N LEU A 22 -2.24 4.51 8.78
CA LEU A 22 -2.21 4.68 7.32
C LEU A 22 -3.57 4.31 6.76
N ARG A 23 -4.14 5.23 5.98
CA ARG A 23 -5.39 5.02 5.25
C ARG A 23 -5.13 5.28 3.79
N TYR A 24 -5.31 4.29 2.91
CA TYR A 24 -5.11 4.52 1.48
C TYR A 24 -6.06 3.69 0.64
N ARG A 25 -6.24 4.10 -0.60
CA ARG A 25 -6.98 3.38 -1.64
C ARG A 25 -6.10 3.20 -2.86
N LEU A 26 -6.41 2.16 -3.62
CA LEU A 26 -5.81 1.92 -4.92
C LEU A 26 -6.77 2.40 -6.01
N THR A 27 -6.28 3.17 -6.98
CA THR A 27 -7.05 3.68 -8.11
C THR A 27 -6.39 3.29 -9.43
N GLY A 28 -7.21 2.89 -10.40
CA GLY A 28 -6.79 2.44 -11.73
C GLY A 28 -8.03 2.04 -12.55
N ILE A 29 -7.94 2.14 -13.88
CA ILE A 29 -9.06 1.98 -14.83
C ILE A 29 -9.75 0.59 -14.71
N GLU A 30 -9.10 -0.41 -14.13
CA GLU A 30 -9.62 -1.77 -13.96
C GLU A 30 -10.14 -2.11 -12.54
N VAL A 31 -10.01 -1.20 -11.56
CA VAL A 31 -10.38 -1.47 -10.14
C VAL A 31 -11.88 -1.25 -9.87
N ASP A 32 -12.58 -0.52 -10.74
CA ASP A 32 -13.99 -0.13 -10.54
C ASP A 32 -15.00 -1.30 -10.69
N GLN A 33 -14.54 -2.48 -11.12
CA GLN A 33 -15.36 -3.70 -11.24
C GLN A 33 -15.26 -4.64 -10.02
N VAL A 34 -14.46 -4.29 -9.01
CA VAL A 34 -14.12 -5.19 -7.90
C VAL A 34 -14.95 -4.83 -6.67
N ARG A 35 -16.25 -5.12 -6.71
CA ARG A 35 -17.16 -4.81 -5.59
C ARG A 35 -17.23 -5.85 -4.48
N ASP A 36 -16.72 -7.08 -4.66
CA ASP A 36 -16.87 -8.13 -3.63
C ASP A 36 -15.83 -9.27 -3.70
N ALA A 37 -14.74 -9.08 -4.44
CA ALA A 37 -13.79 -10.14 -4.68
C ALA A 37 -12.38 -9.61 -4.42
N SER A 38 -11.53 -10.36 -3.71
CA SER A 38 -10.19 -9.89 -3.35
C SER A 38 -9.47 -9.33 -4.58
N VAL A 39 -8.57 -8.36 -4.43
CA VAL A 39 -7.78 -7.80 -5.54
C VAL A 39 -7.09 -8.91 -6.38
N PHE A 40 -6.90 -10.10 -5.80
CA PHE A 40 -6.42 -11.33 -6.45
C PHE A 40 -7.43 -12.07 -7.35
N SER A 41 -8.65 -11.55 -7.55
CA SER A 41 -9.73 -12.23 -8.30
C SER A 41 -10.29 -11.41 -9.46
N THR A 42 -9.66 -10.27 -9.76
CA THR A 42 -10.01 -9.39 -10.88
C THR A 42 -10.02 -10.16 -12.21
N PRO A 43 -11.03 -9.94 -13.08
CA PRO A 43 -11.08 -10.52 -14.43
C PRO A 43 -9.87 -10.14 -15.30
N ALA A 44 -9.28 -8.95 -15.10
CA ALA A 44 -8.08 -8.51 -15.82
C ALA A 44 -6.85 -9.40 -15.52
N LEU A 45 -6.69 -9.84 -14.26
CA LEU A 45 -5.69 -10.85 -13.87
C LEU A 45 -6.03 -12.26 -14.40
N ARG A 46 -7.30 -12.55 -14.74
CA ARG A 46 -7.70 -13.83 -15.37
C ARG A 46 -7.63 -13.80 -16.90
N GLN A 47 -7.84 -12.65 -17.54
CA GLN A 47 -7.84 -12.52 -18.99
C GLN A 47 -6.42 -12.57 -19.56
N SER A 48 -5.39 -12.16 -18.81
CA SER A 48 -4.00 -12.48 -19.14
C SER A 48 -3.73 -13.99 -19.18
N HIS A 49 -4.50 -14.81 -18.45
CA HIS A 49 -4.36 -16.27 -18.46
C HIS A 49 -5.13 -16.98 -19.58
N ALA A 50 -6.27 -16.44 -20.05
CA ALA A 50 -7.11 -17.14 -21.02
C ALA A 50 -6.58 -17.08 -22.47
N GLY A 51 -5.77 -16.08 -22.81
CA GLY A 51 -5.22 -15.89 -24.16
C GLY A 51 -3.85 -16.51 -24.44
N GLN A 52 -3.14 -17.03 -23.43
CA GLN A 52 -1.72 -17.42 -23.53
C GLN A 52 -1.47 -18.91 -23.79
N ARG A 53 -2.44 -19.67 -24.32
CA ARG A 53 -2.24 -21.08 -24.69
C ARG A 53 -1.80 -21.32 -26.13
N THR A 54 -1.39 -20.28 -26.85
CA THR A 54 -0.87 -20.43 -28.22
C THR A 54 0.52 -19.79 -28.35
N GLN A 55 1.53 -20.66 -28.31
CA GLN A 55 2.84 -20.55 -28.97
C GLN A 55 3.73 -19.33 -28.67
N GLN A 56 4.81 -19.60 -27.90
CA GLN A 56 6.17 -19.08 -28.04
C GLN A 56 6.33 -17.60 -28.47
N GLN A 57 6.36 -16.67 -27.49
CA GLN A 57 7.22 -15.48 -27.58
C GLN A 57 7.33 -14.74 -26.23
N LEU A 58 8.54 -14.79 -25.66
CA LEU A 58 9.08 -13.95 -24.57
C LEU A 58 8.52 -14.14 -23.15
N ASP A 59 9.44 -14.45 -22.24
CA ASP A 59 9.40 -14.32 -20.77
C ASP A 59 9.13 -12.86 -20.33
N ASN A 60 7.98 -12.31 -20.71
CA ASN A 60 7.58 -10.98 -20.29
C ASN A 60 6.98 -11.06 -18.89
N ILE A 61 7.73 -10.65 -17.88
CA ILE A 61 7.20 -10.38 -16.54
C ILE A 61 6.40 -9.08 -16.63
N PHE A 62 5.08 -9.16 -16.54
CA PHE A 62 4.25 -7.95 -16.53
C PHE A 62 4.16 -7.40 -15.10
N ALA A 63 4.50 -6.12 -14.96
CA ALA A 63 4.31 -5.35 -13.74
C ALA A 63 3.03 -4.52 -13.86
N LEU A 64 2.11 -4.66 -12.91
CA LEU A 64 0.94 -3.80 -12.79
C LEU A 64 1.28 -2.64 -11.84
N VAL A 65 1.03 -1.42 -12.29
CA VAL A 65 1.23 -0.20 -11.50
C VAL A 65 -0.14 0.42 -11.24
N LEU A 66 -0.55 0.42 -9.97
CA LEU A 66 -1.77 1.09 -9.52
C LEU A 66 -1.41 2.39 -8.81
N ARG A 67 -2.22 3.44 -8.99
CA ARG A 67 -2.06 4.66 -8.20
C ARG A 67 -2.52 4.37 -6.78
N ALA A 68 -1.76 4.85 -5.80
CA ALA A 68 -2.10 4.74 -4.40
C ALA A 68 -2.27 6.14 -3.84
N GLN A 69 -3.40 6.41 -3.20
CA GLN A 69 -3.72 7.72 -2.61
C GLN A 69 -4.29 7.53 -1.22
N GLY A 70 -3.86 8.36 -0.28
CA GLY A 70 -4.23 8.18 1.10
C GLY A 70 -3.78 9.30 2.01
N SER A 71 -3.75 8.97 3.29
CA SER A 71 -3.23 9.83 4.34
C SER A 71 -2.59 9.00 5.44
N ILE A 72 -1.62 9.61 6.12
CA ILE A 72 -0.99 9.06 7.30
C ILE A 72 -1.13 10.04 8.47
N THR A 73 -1.39 9.49 9.65
CA THR A 73 -1.40 10.23 10.91
C THR A 73 -0.46 9.54 11.89
N ILE A 74 0.49 10.28 12.45
CA ILE A 74 1.40 9.81 13.51
C ILE A 74 1.32 10.88 14.59
N PRO A 75 0.48 10.74 15.63
CA PRO A 75 0.19 11.84 16.53
C PRO A 75 1.42 12.55 17.12
N ALA A 76 2.49 11.79 17.39
CA ALA A 76 3.75 12.32 17.91
C ALA A 76 4.56 13.17 16.90
N LEU A 77 4.30 13.03 15.60
CA LEU A 77 5.01 13.76 14.52
C LEU A 77 4.10 14.75 13.78
N THR A 78 2.85 14.36 13.51
CA THR A 78 1.89 15.11 12.69
C THR A 78 0.82 15.82 13.53
N GLY A 79 0.80 15.63 14.85
CA GLY A 79 -0.30 16.07 15.71
C GLY A 79 -1.62 15.39 15.32
N SER A 80 -2.72 16.13 15.41
CA SER A 80 -4.05 15.66 14.98
C SER A 80 -4.26 15.71 13.46
N ARG A 81 -3.29 16.22 12.69
CA ARG A 81 -3.41 16.39 11.25
C ARG A 81 -3.10 15.08 10.52
N ALA A 82 -3.96 14.73 9.57
CA ALA A 82 -3.66 13.73 8.55
C ALA A 82 -2.78 14.35 7.46
N VAL A 83 -1.64 13.73 7.19
CA VAL A 83 -0.72 14.12 6.11
C VAL A 83 -1.11 13.35 4.85
N PRO A 84 -1.55 14.03 3.77
CA PRO A 84 -1.85 13.38 2.51
C PRO A 84 -0.60 12.70 1.95
N VAL A 85 -0.77 11.49 1.43
CA VAL A 85 0.30 10.74 0.76
C VAL A 85 -0.23 10.09 -0.51
N GLU A 86 0.57 10.10 -1.57
CA GLU A 86 0.24 9.44 -2.82
C GLU A 86 1.51 9.00 -3.53
N ASP A 87 1.39 7.96 -4.36
CA ASP A 87 2.34 7.57 -5.42
C ASP A 87 1.75 6.30 -6.08
N VAL A 88 2.43 5.16 -5.95
CA VAL A 88 2.13 3.94 -6.68
C VAL A 88 2.31 2.68 -5.84
N ALA A 89 1.53 1.66 -6.18
CA ALA A 89 1.71 0.29 -5.74
C ALA A 89 2.10 -0.59 -6.93
N PHE A 90 3.24 -1.28 -6.81
CA PHE A 90 3.77 -2.17 -7.84
C PHE A 90 3.42 -3.63 -7.52
N PHE A 91 2.87 -4.33 -8.51
CA PHE A 91 2.54 -5.74 -8.44
C PHE A 91 3.26 -6.49 -9.56
N ILE A 92 3.70 -7.71 -9.29
CA ILE A 92 4.04 -8.69 -10.33
C ILE A 92 2.89 -9.67 -10.50
N GLN A 93 2.67 -10.08 -11.74
CA GLN A 93 1.53 -10.83 -12.27
C GLN A 93 1.13 -12.11 -11.50
N MET A 94 1.91 -12.59 -10.52
CA MET A 94 1.65 -13.79 -9.72
C MET A 94 2.09 -13.67 -8.24
N GLY A 95 2.12 -12.47 -7.63
CA GLY A 95 2.54 -12.30 -6.22
C GLY A 95 1.98 -11.07 -5.49
N PRO A 96 2.14 -10.96 -4.15
CA PRO A 96 1.76 -9.76 -3.40
C PRO A 96 2.49 -8.52 -3.97
N PRO A 97 1.97 -7.29 -3.74
CA PRO A 97 2.64 -6.08 -4.20
C PRO A 97 4.09 -6.09 -3.71
N ILE A 98 5.02 -5.99 -4.67
CA ILE A 98 6.47 -6.03 -4.40
C ILE A 98 6.83 -4.86 -3.53
N VAL A 99 6.22 -3.71 -3.81
CA VAL A 99 6.43 -2.49 -3.06
C VAL A 99 5.28 -1.52 -3.29
N THR A 100 4.79 -0.95 -2.21
CA THR A 100 3.96 0.25 -2.21
C THR A 100 4.82 1.41 -1.75
N ARG A 101 4.88 2.45 -2.57
CA ARG A 101 5.51 3.71 -2.21
C ARG A 101 4.42 4.75 -2.04
N LEU A 102 4.59 5.60 -1.04
CA LEU A 102 3.71 6.74 -0.79
C LEU A 102 4.60 7.87 -0.28
N PHE A 103 4.42 9.08 -0.81
CA PHE A 103 5.10 10.25 -0.28
C PHE A 103 4.13 11.42 -0.13
N SER A 104 4.43 12.34 0.77
CA SER A 104 3.67 13.58 0.90
C SER A 104 4.22 14.64 -0.04
N ALA A 105 3.35 15.48 -0.60
CA ALA A 105 3.75 16.53 -1.53
C ALA A 105 4.74 17.55 -0.92
N ASP A 106 4.65 17.76 0.41
CA ASP A 106 5.57 18.61 1.18
C ASP A 106 6.87 17.91 1.59
N SER A 107 7.12 16.68 1.11
CA SER A 107 8.28 15.85 1.43
C SER A 107 8.48 15.56 2.92
N SER A 108 7.46 15.77 3.74
CA SER A 108 7.51 15.44 5.17
C SER A 108 7.53 13.92 5.43
N VAL A 109 6.93 13.12 4.55
CA VAL A 109 6.85 11.67 4.69
C VAL A 109 7.26 10.96 3.40
N LEU A 110 8.10 9.94 3.52
CA LEU A 110 8.29 8.91 2.51
C LEU A 110 8.06 7.54 3.15
N LEU A 111 7.15 6.75 2.57
CA LEU A 111 6.86 5.38 2.98
C LEU A 111 7.20 4.41 1.86
N CYS A 112 7.77 3.28 2.24
CA CYS A 112 8.05 2.17 1.35
C CYS A 112 7.74 0.87 2.09
N PHE A 113 6.72 0.13 1.68
CA PHE A 113 6.28 -1.07 2.39
C PHE A 113 5.72 -2.13 1.45
N ASN A 114 5.77 -3.37 1.92
CA ASN A 114 5.31 -4.55 1.21
C ASN A 114 4.21 -5.22 2.04
N GLN A 115 3.36 -5.99 1.39
CA GLN A 115 2.47 -6.90 2.12
C GLN A 115 3.25 -8.10 2.65
N ILE A 116 3.12 -8.37 3.95
CA ILE A 116 3.62 -9.59 4.58
C ILE A 116 2.58 -10.70 4.43
N ASN A 117 1.30 -10.35 4.62
CA ASN A 117 0.13 -11.19 4.39
C ASN A 117 -1.11 -10.30 4.20
N ASN A 118 -2.29 -10.90 4.11
CA ASN A 118 -3.56 -10.17 3.87
C ASN A 118 -3.93 -9.13 4.95
N GLN A 119 -3.29 -9.20 6.12
CA GLN A 119 -3.59 -8.39 7.29
C GLN A 119 -2.40 -7.54 7.75
N GLN A 120 -1.21 -7.71 7.14
CA GLN A 120 0.01 -7.08 7.65
C GLN A 120 0.87 -6.52 6.52
N ILE A 121 1.47 -5.37 6.81
CA ILE A 121 2.47 -4.73 5.95
C ILE A 121 3.76 -4.51 6.73
N GLY A 122 4.89 -4.54 6.04
CA GLY A 122 6.21 -4.29 6.61
C GLY A 122 7.05 -3.42 5.69
N GLY A 123 7.84 -2.51 6.26
CA GLY A 123 8.64 -1.59 5.45
C GLY A 123 9.38 -0.55 6.26
N GLY A 124 9.54 0.63 5.65
CA GLY A 124 10.20 1.78 6.25
C GLY A 124 9.39 3.06 6.05
N LEU A 125 9.58 3.99 6.99
CA LEU A 125 9.12 5.36 6.92
C LEU A 125 10.30 6.28 7.18
N LEU A 126 10.48 7.28 6.31
CA LEU A 126 11.39 8.40 6.54
C LEU A 126 10.55 9.64 6.86
N TRP A 127 10.84 10.24 8.01
CA TRP A 127 10.27 11.51 8.44
C TRP A 127 11.25 12.64 8.08
N GLY A 128 10.89 13.41 7.06
CA GLY A 128 11.74 14.46 6.45
C GLY A 128 12.22 15.52 7.42
N PRO A 129 11.36 16.14 8.27
CA PRO A 129 11.75 17.27 9.12
C PRO A 129 12.95 17.00 10.05
N THR A 130 13.18 15.74 10.43
CA THR A 130 14.31 15.35 11.29
C THR A 130 15.17 14.26 10.66
N ASN A 131 14.98 13.94 9.38
CA ASN A 131 15.60 12.80 8.68
C ASN A 131 15.58 11.51 9.49
N THR A 132 14.51 11.29 10.27
CA THR A 132 14.42 10.14 11.16
C THR A 132 13.79 8.97 10.41
N SER A 133 14.48 7.84 10.41
CA SER A 133 13.99 6.60 9.82
C SER A 133 13.34 5.71 10.87
N PHE A 134 12.25 5.07 10.46
CA PHE A 134 11.51 4.10 11.24
C PHE A 134 11.34 2.82 10.44
N GLY A 135 11.57 1.67 11.10
CA GLY A 135 10.99 0.41 10.65
C GLY A 135 9.48 0.47 10.86
N LEU A 136 8.72 0.06 9.86
CA LEU A 136 7.26 0.12 9.83
C LEU A 136 6.71 -1.31 9.87
N LEU A 137 5.78 -1.54 10.79
CA LEU A 137 4.90 -2.71 10.79
C LEU A 137 3.46 -2.21 10.87
N GLY A 138 2.61 -2.61 9.93
CA GLY A 138 1.20 -2.25 9.92
C GLY A 138 0.31 -3.46 10.09
N ARG A 139 -0.78 -3.32 10.86
CA ARG A 139 -1.85 -4.32 10.98
C ARG A 139 -3.15 -3.74 10.45
N ARG A 140 -3.79 -4.45 9.53
CA ARG A 140 -5.03 -4.05 8.90
C ARG A 140 -6.15 -4.01 9.93
N GLN A 141 -6.94 -2.94 9.87
CA GLN A 141 -8.16 -2.78 10.64
C GLN A 141 -9.35 -2.92 9.70
N MET A 142 -10.21 -3.90 9.95
CA MET A 142 -11.50 -4.00 9.28
C MET A 142 -12.48 -3.11 10.03
N LEU A 143 -13.03 -2.11 9.35
CA LEU A 143 -14.16 -1.37 9.90
C LEU A 143 -15.39 -2.29 9.85
N PRO A 144 -16.21 -2.33 10.92
CA PRO A 144 -17.49 -3.01 10.86
C PRO A 144 -18.32 -2.40 9.72
N ALA A 145 -19.00 -3.25 8.94
CA ALA A 145 -19.98 -2.78 7.98
C ALA A 145 -20.99 -1.92 8.77
N ALA A 146 -21.24 -0.70 8.33
CA ALA A 146 -22.28 0.13 8.93
C ALA A 146 -23.60 -0.66 8.85
N ALA A 147 -24.20 -0.92 10.01
CA ALA A 147 -25.49 -1.59 10.14
C ALA A 147 -26.62 -0.72 9.59
#